data_AF-A0A6G5ACT8-F1
#
_entry.id   AF-A0A6G5ACT8-F1
#
_cell.length_a   1.000
_cell.length_b   1.000
_cell.length_c   1.000
_cell.angle_alpha   90.00
_cell.angle_beta   90.00
_cell.angle_gamma   90.00
#
_symmetry.space_group_name_H-M   'P 1'
#
loop_
_entity.id
_entity.type
_entity.pdbx_description
1 polymer ?
#
loop_
_entity_poly.entity_id
_entity_poly.type
_entity_poly.pdbx_seq_one_letter_code
_entity_poly.pdbx_strand_id
1 'polypeptide(L)'
;MPALRWGTLFVLGVASRDLLHAGGPGLPTGYVPGGLPPPFLLKALLVRTCRHTLLATFSDLETLSTENRDQRDRFHWLLAGCAKVIPDALLKERIEIESLGDAGIVRNSRTTGTKFVKIKTRLFYKQNKYNLFREESEGYAKLATELSQEITSKISPDYMIEVMRSLIGCFNLDPNRVLDIVLEAFECRIHLEDFFVPLLTKYLCNPATISQVLGFKFTFYQGEAGEPTPLSLYRLAAVLIRNEVIALDDLYSLLLPDDAALAKQHKKEENAALQYAKRSAMVIMSSEKKTKKEG
;
A
#
# COMPACT_ATOMS: atom_id res chain seq x y z
N MET A 1 -22.58 10.48 33.98
CA MET A 1 -23.56 9.92 33.02
C MET A 1 -24.86 9.66 33.77
N PRO A 2 -25.96 10.40 33.54
CA PRO A 2 -27.24 10.00 34.10
C PRO A 2 -27.87 8.94 33.17
N ALA A 3 -28.34 7.86 33.77
CA ALA A 3 -29.02 6.77 33.10
C ALA A 3 -30.20 7.30 32.28
N LEU A 4 -30.11 7.15 30.95
CA LEU A 4 -31.26 7.25 30.05
C LEU A 4 -32.27 6.19 30.51
N ARG A 5 -33.35 6.65 31.16
CA ARG A 5 -34.46 5.78 31.56
C ARG A 5 -35.00 5.10 30.29
N TRP A 6 -35.01 3.77 30.29
CA TRP A 6 -35.60 2.93 29.26
C TRP A 6 -37.02 3.38 28.84
N GLY A 7 -37.78 4.00 29.75
CA GLY A 7 -39.09 4.58 29.45
C GLY A 7 -39.09 5.77 28.48
N THR A 8 -38.02 6.58 28.42
CA THR A 8 -37.94 7.71 27.49
C THR A 8 -37.65 7.24 26.06
N LEU A 9 -36.82 6.20 25.91
CA LEU A 9 -36.58 5.51 24.64
C LEU A 9 -37.84 4.80 24.12
N PHE A 10 -38.64 4.21 25.01
CA PHE A 10 -39.89 3.54 24.65
C PHE A 10 -40.96 4.53 24.13
N VAL A 11 -41.13 5.67 24.81
CA VAL A 11 -42.08 6.72 24.37
C VAL A 11 -41.63 7.38 23.06
N LEU A 12 -40.32 7.50 22.81
CA LEU A 12 -39.77 8.02 21.57
C LEU A 12 -39.86 7.04 20.39
N GLY A 13 -39.66 5.75 20.64
CA GLY A 13 -39.90 4.70 19.65
C GLY A 13 -41.36 4.61 19.24
N VAL A 14 -42.30 4.80 20.18
CA VAL A 14 -43.74 4.83 19.91
C VAL A 14 -44.14 6.08 19.14
N ALA A 15 -43.72 7.29 19.54
CA ALA A 15 -44.04 8.53 18.81
C ALA A 15 -43.45 8.57 17.39
N SER A 16 -42.30 7.92 17.18
CA SER A 16 -41.67 7.80 15.86
C SER A 16 -42.34 6.71 15.01
N ARG A 17 -42.80 5.61 15.64
CA ARG A 17 -43.67 4.60 14.99
C ARG A 17 -45.02 5.19 14.59
N ASP A 18 -45.62 6.04 15.41
CA ASP A 18 -46.90 6.69 15.13
C ASP A 18 -46.81 7.67 13.95
N LEU A 19 -45.63 8.28 13.72
CA LEU A 19 -45.34 9.08 12.53
C LEU A 19 -45.23 8.23 11.24
N LEU A 20 -44.75 6.98 11.33
CA LEU A 20 -44.70 6.03 10.21
C LEU A 20 -46.01 5.28 9.98
N HIS A 21 -46.74 4.93 11.05
CA HIS A 21 -48.03 4.23 11.04
C HIS A 21 -49.20 5.20 11.28
N ALA A 22 -49.30 6.26 10.48
CA ALA A 22 -50.51 7.09 10.48
C ALA A 22 -51.68 6.32 9.84
N GLY A 23 -52.48 5.67 10.69
CA GLY A 23 -53.77 5.04 10.38
C GLY A 23 -54.77 5.05 11.56
N GLY A 24 -54.50 5.82 12.62
CA GLY A 24 -55.40 6.00 13.77
C GLY A 24 -56.10 7.35 13.75
N PRO A 25 -57.37 7.44 14.18
CA PRO A 25 -58.16 8.67 14.08
C PRO A 25 -57.72 9.66 15.16
N GLY A 26 -57.12 10.80 14.77
CA GLY A 26 -56.82 11.91 15.68
C GLY A 26 -55.54 12.71 15.44
N LEU A 27 -54.65 12.30 14.54
CA LEU A 27 -53.50 13.12 14.12
C LEU A 27 -53.77 13.69 12.72
N PRO A 28 -53.48 14.99 12.47
CA PRO A 28 -53.58 15.52 11.12
C PRO A 28 -52.61 14.72 10.25
N THR A 29 -53.13 14.18 9.15
CA THR A 29 -52.37 13.52 8.08
C THR A 29 -51.43 14.53 7.45
N GLY A 30 -50.34 14.85 8.15
CA GLY A 30 -49.41 15.93 7.84
C GLY A 30 -48.37 15.58 6.78
N TYR A 31 -48.35 14.34 6.31
CA TYR A 31 -47.54 13.95 5.17
C TYR A 31 -48.16 14.54 3.90
N VAL A 32 -47.49 15.54 3.34
CA VAL A 32 -47.84 16.14 2.04
C VAL A 32 -46.77 15.68 1.05
N PRO A 33 -47.12 14.82 0.07
CA PRO A 33 -46.18 14.44 -0.99
C PRO A 33 -45.60 15.69 -1.67
N GLY A 34 -44.27 15.82 -1.67
CA GLY A 34 -43.57 16.99 -2.23
C GLY A 34 -43.54 18.25 -1.36
N GLY A 35 -44.18 18.25 -0.18
CA GLY A 35 -44.09 19.34 0.80
C GLY A 35 -42.98 19.12 1.83
N LEU A 36 -42.70 20.10 2.69
CA LEU A 36 -41.81 19.94 3.85
C LEU A 36 -42.62 19.74 5.13
N PRO A 37 -42.06 19.07 6.16
CA PRO A 37 -42.75 18.91 7.43
C PRO A 37 -43.00 20.27 8.09
N PRO A 38 -44.18 20.46 8.69
CA PRO A 38 -44.52 21.74 9.28
C PRO A 38 -43.66 22.04 10.52
N PRO A 39 -43.32 23.32 10.78
CA PRO A 39 -42.33 23.70 11.80
C PRO A 39 -42.67 23.24 13.23
N PHE A 40 -43.95 23.09 13.56
CA PHE A 40 -44.40 22.62 14.87
C PHE A 40 -44.01 21.15 15.11
N LEU A 41 -43.98 20.33 14.07
CA LEU A 41 -43.68 18.91 14.13
C LEU A 41 -42.16 18.69 14.33
N LEU A 42 -41.33 19.49 13.65
CA LEU A 42 -39.89 19.54 13.91
C LEU A 42 -39.57 20.00 15.33
N LYS A 43 -40.23 21.07 15.79
CA LYS A 43 -40.04 21.58 17.16
C LYS A 43 -40.43 20.54 18.20
N ALA A 44 -41.54 19.81 18.01
CA ALA A 44 -41.95 18.75 18.92
C ALA A 44 -40.94 17.58 18.99
N LEU A 45 -40.32 17.24 17.86
CA LEU A 45 -39.27 16.22 17.79
C LEU A 45 -38.00 16.70 18.55
N LEU A 46 -37.52 17.90 18.22
CA LEU A 46 -36.27 18.46 18.75
C LEU A 46 -36.34 18.85 20.23
N VAL A 47 -37.49 19.32 20.71
CA VAL A 47 -37.69 19.73 22.13
C VAL A 47 -37.71 18.52 23.06
N ARG A 48 -38.00 17.31 22.56
CA ARG A 48 -38.16 16.09 23.37
C ARG A 48 -36.94 15.16 23.37
N THR A 49 -35.96 15.38 22.50
CA THR A 49 -34.81 14.47 22.33
C THR A 49 -33.48 15.16 22.53
N CYS A 50 -32.61 14.58 23.37
CA CYS A 50 -31.19 14.90 23.35
C CYS A 50 -30.58 14.53 21.99
N ARG A 51 -29.54 15.27 21.56
CA ARG A 51 -28.82 15.08 20.28
C ARG A 51 -28.46 13.62 19.97
N HIS A 52 -28.07 12.84 20.97
CA HIS A 52 -27.75 11.41 20.82
C HIS A 52 -28.97 10.51 20.60
N THR A 53 -30.08 10.81 21.29
CA THR A 53 -31.32 10.02 21.19
C THR A 53 -32.00 10.23 19.85
N LEU A 54 -31.98 11.46 19.35
CA LEU A 54 -32.53 11.80 18.04
C LEU A 54 -31.81 11.05 16.91
N LEU A 55 -30.49 10.98 16.93
CA LEU A 55 -29.72 10.27 15.89
C LEU A 55 -29.93 8.75 15.92
N ALA A 56 -30.05 8.15 17.11
CA ALA A 56 -30.39 6.74 17.25
C ALA A 56 -31.77 6.43 16.67
N THR A 57 -32.77 7.29 16.97
CA THR A 57 -34.10 7.14 16.39
C THR A 57 -34.08 7.22 14.86
N PHE A 58 -33.27 8.09 14.25
CA PHE A 58 -33.20 8.14 12.79
C PHE A 58 -32.66 6.86 12.15
N SER A 59 -31.66 6.21 12.76
CA SER A 59 -31.12 4.94 12.28
C SER A 59 -32.13 3.80 12.42
N ASP A 60 -32.88 3.77 13.52
CA ASP A 60 -33.95 2.80 13.72
C ASP A 60 -35.09 3.01 12.71
N LEU A 61 -35.48 4.27 12.45
CA LEU A 61 -36.51 4.62 11.48
C LEU A 61 -36.07 4.32 10.04
N GLU A 62 -34.79 4.55 9.71
CA GLU A 62 -34.23 4.17 8.41
C GLU A 62 -34.39 2.65 8.19
N THR A 63 -33.98 1.85 9.18
CA THR A 63 -34.09 0.39 9.14
C THR A 63 -35.55 -0.07 8.99
N LEU A 64 -36.47 0.51 9.77
CA LEU A 64 -37.90 0.19 9.73
C LEU A 64 -38.57 0.63 8.43
N SER A 65 -38.06 1.67 7.78
CA SER A 65 -38.64 2.19 6.55
C SER A 65 -38.32 1.33 5.33
N THR A 66 -37.27 0.49 5.37
CA THR A 66 -36.80 -0.29 4.22
C THR A 66 -37.85 -1.20 3.59
N GLU A 67 -38.79 -1.73 4.37
CA GLU A 67 -39.75 -2.76 3.94
C GLU A 67 -40.93 -2.20 3.11
N ASN A 68 -41.36 -0.95 3.34
CA ASN A 68 -42.56 -0.38 2.72
C ASN A 68 -42.28 0.97 2.03
N ARG A 69 -42.68 1.10 0.75
CA ARG A 69 -42.51 2.32 -0.05
C ARG A 69 -43.12 3.57 0.62
N ASP A 70 -44.32 3.47 1.17
CA ASP A 70 -44.99 4.62 1.80
C ASP A 70 -44.25 5.09 3.07
N GLN A 71 -43.60 4.14 3.76
CA GLN A 71 -42.79 4.42 4.94
C GLN A 71 -41.44 5.04 4.58
N ARG A 72 -40.81 4.59 3.48
CA ARG A 72 -39.60 5.24 2.93
C ARG A 72 -39.87 6.69 2.55
N ASP A 73 -40.96 6.94 1.83
CA ASP A 73 -41.29 8.30 1.37
C ASP A 73 -41.55 9.25 2.56
N ARG A 74 -42.23 8.76 3.61
CA ARG A 74 -42.41 9.50 4.89
C ARG A 74 -41.08 9.73 5.63
N PHE A 75 -40.18 8.75 5.61
CA PHE A 75 -38.86 8.86 6.24
C PHE A 75 -38.00 9.90 5.52
N HIS A 76 -37.89 9.86 4.19
CA HIS A 76 -37.12 10.85 3.43
C HIS A 76 -37.69 12.26 3.58
N TRP A 77 -39.02 12.39 3.63
CA TRP A 77 -39.71 13.64 3.91
C TRP A 77 -39.34 14.23 5.28
N LEU A 78 -39.35 13.40 6.33
CA LEU A 78 -38.94 13.81 7.67
C LEU A 78 -37.45 14.18 7.71
N LEU A 79 -36.60 13.36 7.10
CA LEU A 79 -35.15 13.56 7.01
C LEU A 79 -34.80 14.89 6.31
N ALA A 80 -35.49 15.21 5.21
CA ALA A 80 -35.32 16.47 4.48
C ALA A 80 -35.74 17.70 5.32
N GLY A 81 -36.79 17.58 6.14
CA GLY A 81 -37.14 18.61 7.11
C GLY A 81 -36.07 18.80 8.17
N CYS A 82 -35.60 17.70 8.75
CA CYS A 82 -34.62 17.70 9.83
C CYS A 82 -33.24 18.21 9.42
N ALA A 83 -32.87 18.09 8.14
CA ALA A 83 -31.65 18.71 7.58
C ALA A 83 -31.61 20.24 7.76
N LYS A 84 -32.75 20.92 7.95
CA LYS A 84 -32.79 22.37 8.22
C LYS A 84 -32.42 22.76 9.64
N VAL A 85 -32.40 21.80 10.56
CA VAL A 85 -32.21 22.05 12.00
C VAL A 85 -31.04 21.26 12.58
N ILE A 86 -30.68 20.15 11.96
CA ILE A 86 -29.55 19.30 12.34
C ILE A 86 -28.38 19.58 11.40
N PRO A 87 -27.16 19.78 11.93
CA PRO A 87 -25.97 19.89 11.09
C PRO A 87 -25.79 18.69 10.16
N ASP A 88 -25.57 18.97 8.87
CA ASP A 88 -25.26 17.99 7.82
C ASP A 88 -24.26 16.90 8.23
N ALA A 89 -23.23 17.28 8.99
CA ALA A 89 -22.18 16.36 9.43
C ALA A 89 -22.74 15.18 10.25
N LEU A 90 -23.77 15.41 11.06
CA LEU A 90 -24.34 14.38 11.92
C LEU A 90 -25.26 13.43 11.15
N LEU A 91 -26.00 13.97 10.17
CA LEU A 91 -26.83 13.16 9.29
C LEU A 91 -25.94 12.27 8.41
N LYS A 92 -24.83 12.82 7.89
CA LYS A 92 -23.85 12.06 7.09
C LYS A 92 -23.10 10.99 7.88
N GLU A 93 -23.00 11.11 9.20
CA GLU A 93 -22.33 10.13 10.06
C GLU A 93 -23.22 8.91 10.35
N ARG A 94 -24.55 9.08 10.36
CA ARG A 94 -25.49 8.10 10.93
C ARG A 94 -26.49 7.50 9.94
N ILE A 95 -26.70 8.15 8.79
CA ILE A 95 -27.70 7.76 7.78
C ILE A 95 -27.01 7.19 6.56
N GLU A 96 -27.64 6.20 5.90
CA GLU A 96 -27.09 5.61 4.69
C GLU A 96 -27.03 6.62 3.53
N ILE A 97 -26.03 6.44 2.67
CA ILE A 97 -25.74 7.37 1.57
C ILE A 97 -26.87 7.43 0.53
N GLU A 98 -27.60 6.32 0.36
CA GLU A 98 -28.76 6.24 -0.53
C GLU A 98 -29.91 7.11 0.01
N SER A 99 -30.28 6.93 1.29
CA SER A 99 -31.31 7.73 1.96
C SER A 99 -31.00 9.22 2.02
N LEU A 100 -29.72 9.58 2.20
CA LEU A 100 -29.27 10.98 2.14
C LEU A 100 -29.37 11.57 0.73
N GLY A 101 -29.29 10.72 -0.30
CA GLY A 101 -29.55 11.08 -1.68
C GLY A 101 -30.99 11.40 -1.96
N ASP A 102 -31.86 10.48 -1.58
CA ASP A 102 -33.29 10.56 -1.82
C ASP A 102 -33.94 11.71 -1.04
N ALA A 103 -33.39 12.05 0.14
CA ALA A 103 -33.77 13.25 0.89
C ALA A 103 -33.16 14.57 0.36
N GLY A 104 -32.36 14.53 -0.71
CA GLY A 104 -31.74 15.70 -1.33
C GLY A 104 -30.60 16.35 -0.52
N ILE A 105 -30.12 15.68 0.53
CA ILE A 105 -29.03 16.17 1.40
C ILE A 105 -27.68 15.97 0.73
N VAL A 106 -27.51 14.86 0.00
CA VAL A 106 -26.32 14.57 -0.81
C VAL A 106 -26.66 14.75 -2.28
N ARG A 107 -26.01 15.72 -2.93
CA ARG A 107 -26.28 16.07 -4.35
C ARG A 107 -25.94 14.95 -5.33
N ASN A 108 -24.99 14.06 -4.99
CA ASN A 108 -24.56 12.98 -5.86
C ASN A 108 -24.20 11.73 -5.06
N SER A 109 -25.23 10.92 -4.79
CA SER A 109 -25.13 9.72 -3.93
C SER A 109 -24.29 8.62 -4.53
N ARG A 110 -24.34 8.43 -5.86
CA ARG A 110 -23.50 7.43 -6.55
C ARG A 110 -22.01 7.74 -6.43
N THR A 111 -21.61 9.00 -6.66
CA THR A 111 -20.20 9.39 -6.52
C THR A 111 -19.75 9.37 -5.05
N THR A 112 -20.62 9.78 -4.13
CA THR A 112 -20.32 9.76 -2.68
C THR A 112 -20.20 8.33 -2.15
N GLY A 113 -21.10 7.43 -2.57
CA GLY A 113 -21.05 6.01 -2.23
C GLY A 113 -19.80 5.33 -2.78
N THR A 114 -19.42 5.60 -4.02
CA THR A 114 -18.17 5.10 -4.61
C THR A 114 -16.95 5.58 -3.81
N LYS A 115 -16.92 6.86 -3.41
CA LYS A 115 -15.84 7.40 -2.57
C LYS A 115 -15.82 6.76 -1.18
N PHE A 116 -16.98 6.58 -0.56
CA PHE A 116 -17.12 5.93 0.74
C PHE A 116 -16.60 4.49 0.72
N VAL A 117 -17.00 3.70 -0.29
CA VAL A 117 -16.50 2.33 -0.48
C VAL A 117 -14.98 2.35 -0.65
N LYS A 118 -14.43 3.23 -1.51
CA LYS A 118 -12.97 3.33 -1.70
C LYS A 118 -12.22 3.69 -0.41
N ILE A 119 -12.74 4.64 0.37
CA ILE A 119 -12.15 5.03 1.66
C ILE A 119 -12.21 3.88 2.64
N LYS A 120 -13.37 3.24 2.79
CA LYS A 120 -13.58 2.08 3.66
C LYS A 120 -12.66 0.94 3.27
N THR A 121 -12.60 0.60 1.98
CA THR A 121 -11.71 -0.45 1.49
C THR A 121 -10.25 -0.12 1.76
N ARG A 122 -9.82 1.12 1.52
CA ARG A 122 -8.45 1.56 1.84
C ARG A 122 -8.17 1.49 3.35
N LEU A 123 -9.11 1.89 4.18
CA LEU A 123 -8.93 1.93 5.64
C LEU A 123 -8.85 0.53 6.25
N PHE A 124 -9.63 -0.43 5.73
CA PHE A 124 -9.71 -1.77 6.30
C PHE A 124 -8.81 -2.82 5.63
N TYR A 125 -8.49 -2.67 4.34
CA TYR A 125 -7.76 -3.70 3.59
C TYR A 125 -6.37 -3.26 3.10
N LYS A 126 -6.05 -1.97 3.11
CA LYS A 126 -4.69 -1.55 2.79
C LYS A 126 -3.82 -1.75 4.02
N GLN A 127 -3.03 -2.82 4.02
CA GLN A 127 -1.92 -2.93 4.97
C GLN A 127 -0.95 -1.78 4.72
N ASN A 128 -0.64 -1.03 5.78
CA ASN A 128 0.49 -0.12 5.74
C ASN A 128 1.74 -1.00 5.66
N LYS A 129 2.50 -0.87 4.58
CA LYS A 129 3.82 -1.46 4.40
C LYS A 129 4.75 -0.29 4.11
N TYR A 130 5.62 0.00 5.05
CA TYR A 130 6.56 1.11 4.93
C TYR A 130 7.78 0.61 4.19
N ASN A 131 8.12 1.27 3.08
CA ASN A 131 9.21 0.88 2.19
C ASN A 131 10.39 1.84 2.27
N LEU A 132 10.15 3.07 2.77
CA LEU A 132 11.15 4.11 2.84
C LEU A 132 11.66 4.28 4.28
N PHE A 133 12.97 4.51 4.43
CA PHE A 133 13.59 4.74 5.74
C PHE A 133 12.97 5.89 6.54
N ARG A 134 12.46 6.92 5.86
CA ARG A 134 11.82 8.08 6.50
C ARG A 134 10.42 7.76 7.06
N GLU A 135 9.77 6.72 6.55
CA GLU A 135 8.43 6.32 7.01
C GLU A 135 8.51 5.67 8.40
N GLU A 136 9.45 4.74 8.59
CA GLU A 136 9.66 4.02 9.86
C GLU A 136 11.15 3.89 10.20
N SER A 137 11.78 4.99 10.60
CA SER A 137 13.21 5.03 10.89
C SER A 137 13.62 4.11 12.05
N GLU A 138 12.76 3.93 13.06
CA GLU A 138 13.05 3.07 14.20
C GLU A 138 13.12 1.59 13.80
N GLY A 139 12.14 1.10 13.03
CA GLY A 139 12.09 -0.29 12.60
C GLY A 139 13.30 -0.67 11.75
N TYR A 140 13.67 0.19 10.79
CA TYR A 140 14.86 -0.04 9.96
C TYR A 140 16.17 0.11 10.72
N ALA A 141 16.28 1.06 11.67
CA ALA A 141 17.48 1.20 12.50
C ALA A 141 17.69 -0.04 13.39
N LYS A 142 16.62 -0.58 13.98
CA LYS A 142 16.68 -1.83 14.74
C LYS A 142 17.11 -3.00 13.86
N LEU A 143 16.51 -3.15 12.67
CA LEU A 143 16.92 -4.20 11.72
C LEU A 143 18.40 -4.11 11.37
N ALA A 144 18.89 -2.92 11.02
CA ALA A 144 20.30 -2.71 10.68
C ALA A 144 21.22 -3.03 11.87
N THR A 145 20.81 -2.68 13.09
CA THR A 145 21.55 -2.98 14.31
C THR A 145 21.61 -4.47 14.58
N GLU A 146 20.48 -5.18 14.50
CA GLU A 146 20.40 -6.63 14.69
C GLU A 146 21.24 -7.39 13.67
N LEU A 147 21.17 -7.00 12.40
CA LEU A 147 21.98 -7.60 11.36
C LEU A 147 23.47 -7.37 11.61
N SER A 148 23.87 -6.20 12.14
CA SER A 148 25.28 -5.81 12.31
C SER A 148 25.96 -6.38 13.56
N GLN A 149 25.26 -7.16 14.37
CA GLN A 149 25.84 -7.77 15.58
C GLN A 149 26.93 -8.80 15.25
N GLU A 150 27.83 -9.02 16.22
CA GLU A 150 28.83 -10.07 16.15
C GLU A 150 28.15 -11.45 16.26
N ILE A 151 28.38 -12.30 15.26
CA ILE A 151 27.75 -13.63 15.21
C ILE A 151 28.44 -14.54 16.23
N THR A 152 27.82 -14.63 17.39
CA THR A 152 28.20 -15.59 18.44
C THR A 152 27.39 -16.87 18.28
N SER A 153 27.74 -17.93 19.02
CA SER A 153 27.01 -19.20 19.03
C SER A 153 25.52 -19.09 19.40
N LYS A 154 25.09 -17.95 19.95
CA LYS A 154 23.69 -17.67 20.29
C LYS A 154 22.87 -17.15 19.12
N ILE A 155 23.51 -16.56 18.11
CA ILE A 155 22.84 -15.93 16.97
C ILE A 155 22.82 -16.93 15.83
N SER A 156 21.71 -17.66 15.71
CA SER A 156 21.46 -18.57 14.59
C SER A 156 20.67 -17.88 13.47
N PRO A 157 20.73 -18.38 12.22
CA PRO A 157 19.89 -17.90 11.14
C PRO A 157 18.39 -17.99 11.49
N ASP A 158 17.96 -19.05 12.19
CA ASP A 158 16.58 -19.23 12.61
C ASP A 158 16.13 -18.15 13.60
N TYR A 159 16.97 -17.83 14.57
CA TYR A 159 16.71 -16.73 15.50
C TYR A 159 16.58 -15.39 14.76
N MET A 160 17.46 -15.12 13.80
CA MET A 160 17.40 -13.89 13.01
C MET A 160 16.13 -13.80 12.15
N ILE A 161 15.63 -14.92 11.61
CA ILE A 161 14.32 -14.95 10.93
C ILE A 161 13.19 -14.54 11.86
N GLU A 162 13.18 -15.02 13.11
CA GLU A 162 12.18 -14.64 14.10
C GLU A 162 12.25 -13.14 14.44
N VAL A 163 13.46 -12.61 14.63
CA VAL A 163 13.70 -11.17 14.84
C VAL A 163 13.19 -10.35 13.65
N MET A 164 13.54 -10.72 12.42
CA MET A 164 13.10 -10.04 11.20
C MET A 164 11.57 -10.07 11.06
N ARG A 165 10.92 -11.23 11.29
CA ARG A 165 9.46 -11.36 11.26
C ARG A 165 8.78 -10.50 12.33
N SER A 166 9.35 -10.44 13.53
CA SER A 166 8.87 -9.58 14.61
C SER A 166 8.98 -8.10 14.22
N LEU A 167 10.10 -7.66 13.65
CA LEU A 167 10.28 -6.27 13.21
C LEU A 167 9.32 -5.90 12.07
N ILE A 168 9.13 -6.80 11.09
CA ILE A 168 8.16 -6.60 9.99
C ILE A 168 6.74 -6.47 10.55
N GLY A 169 6.37 -7.30 11.51
CA GLY A 169 5.03 -7.28 12.11
C GLY A 169 4.78 -6.09 13.03
N CYS A 170 5.78 -5.69 13.83
CA CYS A 170 5.66 -4.61 14.80
C CYS A 170 5.74 -3.22 14.17
N PHE A 171 6.60 -3.05 13.16
CA PHE A 171 6.85 -1.77 12.49
C PHE A 171 6.28 -1.73 11.08
N ASN A 172 5.52 -2.74 10.66
CA ASN A 172 4.89 -2.79 9.34
C ASN A 172 5.88 -2.58 8.17
N LEU A 173 7.09 -3.14 8.28
CA LEU A 173 8.15 -2.96 7.28
C LEU A 173 7.83 -3.72 5.99
N ASP A 174 8.23 -3.16 4.85
CA ASP A 174 8.15 -3.86 3.56
C ASP A 174 9.17 -5.01 3.50
N PRO A 175 8.73 -6.27 3.30
CA PRO A 175 9.62 -7.44 3.28
C PRO A 175 10.71 -7.40 2.20
N ASN A 176 10.44 -6.79 1.04
CA ASN A 176 11.43 -6.66 -0.02
C ASN A 176 12.49 -5.62 0.36
N ARG A 177 12.09 -4.55 1.07
CA ARG A 177 13.06 -3.59 1.62
C ARG A 177 13.91 -4.21 2.72
N VAL A 178 13.33 -5.06 3.57
CA VAL A 178 14.10 -5.83 4.56
C VAL A 178 15.11 -6.74 3.86
N LEU A 179 14.71 -7.46 2.80
CA LEU A 179 15.62 -8.28 1.99
C LEU A 179 16.78 -7.45 1.42
N ASP A 180 16.49 -6.27 0.88
CA ASP A 180 17.52 -5.36 0.35
C ASP A 180 18.59 -5.01 1.39
N ILE A 181 18.17 -4.73 2.62
CA ILE A 181 19.07 -4.41 3.75
C ILE A 181 19.85 -5.65 4.19
N VAL A 182 19.26 -6.85 4.16
CA VAL A 182 19.97 -8.10 4.46
C VAL A 182 21.07 -8.35 3.41
N LEU A 183 20.78 -8.12 2.13
CA LEU A 183 21.77 -8.25 1.06
C LEU A 183 22.91 -7.24 1.23
N GLU A 184 22.62 -5.99 1.60
CA GLU A 184 23.66 -4.98 1.93
C GLU A 184 24.50 -5.40 3.14
N ALA A 185 23.85 -5.93 4.18
CA ALA A 185 24.55 -6.42 5.37
C ALA A 185 25.46 -7.62 5.07
N PHE A 186 25.07 -8.46 4.11
CA PHE A 186 25.88 -9.59 3.62
C PHE A 186 27.02 -9.11 2.72
N GLU A 187 26.77 -8.14 1.82
CA GLU A 187 27.79 -7.52 0.98
C GLU A 187 28.96 -6.97 1.83
N CYS A 188 28.65 -6.34 2.95
CA CYS A 188 29.64 -5.82 3.90
C CYS A 188 30.40 -6.91 4.66
N ARG A 189 29.88 -8.14 4.75
CA ARG A 189 30.43 -9.24 5.56
C ARG A 189 30.35 -10.58 4.85
N ILE A 190 30.87 -10.63 3.64
CA ILE A 190 30.89 -11.84 2.78
C ILE A 190 31.50 -13.06 3.46
N HIS A 191 32.45 -12.87 4.39
CA HIS A 191 33.06 -13.96 5.16
C HIS A 191 32.07 -14.74 6.05
N LEU A 192 30.87 -14.20 6.30
CA LEU A 192 29.81 -14.84 7.10
C LEU A 192 28.80 -15.61 6.22
N GLU A 193 29.26 -16.18 5.11
CA GLU A 193 28.41 -16.94 4.17
C GLU A 193 27.66 -18.09 4.84
N ASP A 194 28.30 -18.78 5.79
CA ASP A 194 27.70 -19.88 6.58
C ASP A 194 26.47 -19.43 7.40
N PHE A 195 26.34 -18.13 7.65
CA PHE A 195 25.18 -17.54 8.32
C PHE A 195 24.16 -16.96 7.34
N PHE A 196 24.62 -16.13 6.40
CA PHE A 196 23.72 -15.38 5.50
C PHE A 196 23.07 -16.25 4.43
N VAL A 197 23.75 -17.29 3.94
CA VAL A 197 23.16 -18.20 2.94
C VAL A 197 21.96 -18.95 3.53
N PRO A 198 22.06 -19.66 4.67
CA PRO A 198 20.89 -20.28 5.29
C PRO A 198 19.78 -19.27 5.67
N LEU A 199 20.16 -18.05 6.08
CA LEU A 199 19.21 -16.99 6.41
C LEU A 199 18.36 -16.59 5.21
N LEU A 200 18.99 -16.29 4.07
CA LEU A 200 18.32 -15.88 2.84
C LEU A 200 17.41 -16.98 2.30
N THR A 201 17.89 -18.23 2.31
CA THR A 201 17.12 -19.39 1.86
C THR A 201 15.84 -19.58 2.69
N LYS A 202 15.86 -19.29 3.99
CA LYS A 202 14.71 -19.43 4.90
C LYS A 202 13.74 -18.24 4.89
N TYR A 203 14.19 -17.03 4.52
CA TYR A 203 13.39 -15.81 4.67
C TYR A 203 12.25 -15.69 3.66
N LEU A 204 12.56 -15.73 2.37
CA LEU A 204 11.57 -15.51 1.30
C LEU A 204 11.35 -16.72 0.38
N CYS A 205 12.18 -17.77 0.48
CA CYS A 205 12.10 -19.02 -0.31
C CYS A 205 11.79 -18.82 -1.80
N ASN A 206 12.11 -17.66 -2.36
CA ASN A 206 11.79 -17.28 -3.73
C ASN A 206 13.03 -16.66 -4.38
N PRO A 207 13.82 -17.48 -5.08
CA PRO A 207 15.03 -17.04 -5.78
C PRO A 207 14.79 -15.86 -6.73
N ALA A 208 13.65 -15.83 -7.42
CA ALA A 208 13.33 -14.77 -8.38
C ALA A 208 13.24 -13.39 -7.71
N THR A 209 12.67 -13.30 -6.50
CA THR A 209 12.60 -12.03 -5.76
C THR A 209 14.00 -11.56 -5.36
N ILE A 210 14.87 -12.47 -4.93
CA ILE A 210 16.26 -12.16 -4.57
C ILE A 210 17.02 -11.67 -5.81
N SER A 211 16.88 -12.36 -6.93
CA SER A 211 17.46 -11.96 -8.22
C SER A 211 16.97 -10.58 -8.66
N GLN A 212 15.68 -10.26 -8.50
CA GLN A 212 15.12 -8.95 -8.84
C GLN A 212 15.69 -7.82 -7.98
N VAL A 213 15.77 -8.01 -6.66
CA VAL A 213 16.36 -7.01 -5.75
C VAL A 213 17.84 -6.80 -6.06
N LEU A 214 18.58 -7.89 -6.30
CA LEU A 214 19.99 -7.83 -6.68
C LEU A 214 20.20 -7.17 -8.05
N GLY A 215 19.38 -7.52 -9.04
CA GLY A 215 19.39 -6.92 -10.38
C GLY A 215 19.13 -5.42 -10.33
N PHE A 216 18.18 -4.98 -9.51
CA PHE A 216 17.92 -3.55 -9.29
C PHE A 216 19.15 -2.81 -8.73
N LYS A 217 19.92 -3.43 -7.83
CA LYS A 217 21.21 -2.87 -7.37
C LYS A 217 22.22 -2.74 -8.53
N PHE A 218 22.30 -3.71 -9.43
CA PHE A 218 23.17 -3.62 -10.60
C PHE A 218 22.73 -2.50 -11.56
N THR A 219 21.42 -2.35 -11.80
CA THR A 219 20.88 -1.31 -12.67
C THR A 219 21.28 0.10 -12.21
N PHE A 220 21.43 0.32 -10.89
CA PHE A 220 21.91 1.58 -10.34
C PHE A 220 23.31 1.98 -10.88
N TYR A 221 24.20 1.01 -11.09
CA TYR A 221 25.57 1.24 -11.58
C TYR A 221 25.72 1.14 -13.10
N GLN A 222 24.73 0.58 -13.82
CA GLN A 222 24.82 0.28 -15.26
C GLN A 222 24.46 1.46 -16.19
N GLY A 223 24.13 2.65 -15.67
CA GLY A 223 23.77 3.82 -16.48
C GLY A 223 24.97 4.52 -17.16
N GLU A 224 24.71 5.36 -18.17
CA GLU A 224 25.75 6.13 -18.90
C GLU A 224 26.55 7.09 -18.03
N ALA A 225 26.01 7.48 -16.86
CA ALA A 225 26.67 8.29 -15.83
C ALA A 225 27.05 7.47 -14.57
N GLY A 226 26.91 6.15 -14.62
CA GLY A 226 27.08 5.26 -13.47
C GLY A 226 28.52 5.20 -12.98
N GLU A 227 28.70 5.26 -11.67
CA GLU A 227 29.97 4.88 -11.05
C GLU A 227 30.28 3.41 -11.35
N PRO A 228 31.56 3.01 -11.41
CA PRO A 228 31.93 1.62 -11.65
C PRO A 228 31.29 0.72 -10.60
N THR A 229 30.61 -0.34 -11.05
CA THR A 229 29.99 -1.32 -10.15
C THR A 229 31.00 -1.84 -9.12
N PRO A 230 30.70 -1.75 -7.81
CA PRO A 230 31.61 -2.20 -6.76
C PRO A 230 31.98 -3.67 -6.86
N LEU A 231 33.24 -4.01 -6.54
CA LEU A 231 33.70 -5.40 -6.52
C LEU A 231 32.96 -6.23 -5.46
N SER A 232 32.54 -5.61 -4.36
CA SER A 232 31.75 -6.25 -3.31
C SER A 232 30.42 -6.81 -3.83
N LEU A 233 29.74 -6.07 -4.72
CA LEU A 233 28.47 -6.50 -5.31
C LEU A 233 28.67 -7.70 -6.25
N TYR A 234 29.74 -7.71 -7.04
CA TYR A 234 30.10 -8.88 -7.86
C TYR A 234 30.42 -10.10 -6.98
N ARG A 235 31.12 -9.92 -5.86
CA ARG A 235 31.41 -11.00 -4.90
C ARG A 235 30.13 -11.55 -4.27
N LEU A 236 29.21 -10.67 -3.86
CA LEU A 236 27.91 -11.06 -3.34
C LEU A 236 27.15 -11.92 -4.35
N ALA A 237 27.02 -11.44 -5.59
CA ALA A 237 26.34 -12.17 -6.66
C ALA A 237 26.98 -13.55 -6.90
N ALA A 238 28.31 -13.62 -6.97
CA ALA A 238 29.04 -14.87 -7.16
C ALA A 238 28.79 -15.87 -6.01
N VAL A 239 28.78 -15.40 -4.76
CA VAL A 239 28.50 -16.27 -3.59
C VAL A 239 27.05 -16.76 -3.61
N LEU A 240 26.08 -15.92 -3.98
CA LEU A 240 24.67 -16.32 -4.06
C LEU A 240 24.43 -17.36 -5.16
N ILE A 241 25.07 -17.20 -6.32
CA ILE A 241 25.00 -18.17 -7.43
C ILE A 241 25.69 -19.48 -7.04
N ARG A 242 26.89 -19.42 -6.45
CA ARG A 242 27.67 -20.61 -6.05
C ARG A 242 26.93 -21.47 -5.04
N ASN A 243 26.16 -20.86 -4.14
CA ASN A 243 25.36 -21.55 -3.13
C ASN A 243 23.93 -21.84 -3.60
N GLU A 244 23.63 -21.67 -4.90
CA GLU A 244 22.31 -21.95 -5.51
C GLU A 244 21.14 -21.18 -4.86
N VAL A 245 21.42 -20.01 -4.24
CA VAL A 245 20.37 -19.12 -3.69
C VAL A 245 19.61 -18.42 -4.82
N ILE A 246 20.32 -18.12 -5.91
CA ILE A 246 19.77 -17.54 -7.15
C ILE A 246 20.32 -18.29 -8.36
N ALA A 247 19.54 -18.39 -9.43
CA ALA A 247 20.02 -18.88 -10.71
C ALA A 247 20.76 -17.78 -11.48
N LEU A 248 21.82 -18.14 -12.19
CA LEU A 248 22.55 -17.21 -13.05
C LEU A 248 21.64 -16.65 -14.15
N ASP A 249 20.81 -17.49 -14.75
CA ASP A 249 19.90 -17.09 -15.85
C ASP A 249 18.92 -15.99 -15.40
N ASP A 250 18.40 -16.11 -14.18
CA ASP A 250 17.49 -15.11 -13.60
C ASP A 250 18.19 -13.75 -13.44
N LEU A 251 19.42 -13.76 -12.90
CA LEU A 251 20.18 -12.52 -12.74
C LEU A 251 20.62 -11.96 -14.09
N TYR A 252 21.11 -12.80 -15.00
CA TYR A 252 21.62 -12.39 -16.31
C TYR A 252 20.58 -11.62 -17.11
N SER A 253 19.31 -12.06 -17.07
CA SER A 253 18.19 -11.39 -17.75
C SER A 253 17.94 -9.95 -17.28
N LEU A 254 18.44 -9.59 -16.09
CA LEU A 254 18.28 -8.27 -15.47
C LEU A 254 19.51 -7.37 -15.65
N LEU A 255 20.62 -7.91 -16.17
CA LEU A 255 21.86 -7.16 -16.36
C LEU A 255 21.88 -6.46 -17.72
N LEU A 256 22.57 -5.33 -17.75
CA LEU A 256 22.91 -4.62 -18.97
C LEU A 256 24.42 -4.76 -19.26
N PRO A 257 24.84 -4.67 -20.54
CA PRO A 257 24.01 -4.47 -21.74
C PRO A 257 23.25 -5.73 -22.17
N ASP A 258 22.22 -5.58 -23.01
CA ASP A 258 21.51 -6.72 -23.60
C ASP A 258 22.39 -7.48 -24.60
N ASP A 259 22.02 -8.73 -24.90
CA ASP A 259 22.78 -9.61 -25.80
C ASP A 259 23.03 -8.99 -27.18
N ALA A 260 22.06 -8.22 -27.69
CA ALA A 260 22.18 -7.53 -28.97
C ALA A 260 23.23 -6.41 -28.93
N ALA A 261 23.24 -5.59 -27.87
CA ALA A 261 24.28 -4.58 -27.67
C ALA A 261 25.65 -5.21 -27.42
N LEU A 262 25.72 -6.28 -26.62
CA LEU A 262 26.96 -7.02 -26.38
C LEU A 262 27.54 -7.58 -27.69
N ALA A 263 26.73 -8.22 -28.53
CA ALA A 263 27.18 -8.74 -29.81
C ALA A 263 27.69 -7.63 -30.75
N LYS A 264 27.00 -6.48 -30.76
CA LYS A 264 27.40 -5.30 -31.53
C LYS A 264 28.73 -4.71 -31.03
N GLN A 265 28.89 -4.60 -29.72
CA GLN A 265 30.11 -4.11 -29.06
C GLN A 265 31.28 -5.06 -29.32
N HIS A 266 31.09 -6.36 -29.12
CA HIS A 266 32.09 -7.38 -29.41
C HIS A 266 32.58 -7.32 -30.86
N LYS A 267 31.65 -7.25 -31.84
CA LYS A 267 32.01 -7.12 -33.26
C LYS A 267 32.78 -5.81 -33.55
N LYS A 268 32.46 -4.72 -32.85
CA LYS A 268 33.20 -3.44 -32.99
C LYS A 268 34.62 -3.57 -32.46
N GLU A 269 34.80 -4.20 -31.29
CA GLU A 269 36.10 -4.43 -30.66
C GLU A 269 36.98 -5.39 -31.48
N GLU A 270 36.40 -6.47 -32.00
CA GLU A 270 37.08 -7.42 -32.89
C GLU A 270 37.59 -6.73 -34.16
N ASN A 271 36.75 -5.92 -34.81
CA ASN A 271 37.15 -5.14 -35.98
C ASN A 271 38.25 -4.11 -35.66
N ALA A 272 38.19 -3.47 -34.49
CA ALA A 272 39.23 -2.54 -34.05
C ALA A 272 40.56 -3.26 -33.80
N ALA A 273 40.53 -4.43 -33.16
CA ALA A 273 41.71 -5.27 -32.94
C ALA A 273 42.33 -5.75 -34.26
N LEU A 274 41.51 -6.18 -35.23
CA LEU A 274 41.94 -6.55 -36.58
C LEU A 274 42.60 -5.37 -37.33
N GLN A 275 42.02 -4.17 -37.24
CA GLN A 275 42.60 -2.97 -37.84
C GLN A 275 43.93 -2.58 -37.17
N TYR A 276 44.00 -2.67 -35.85
CA TYR A 276 45.24 -2.45 -35.11
C TYR A 276 46.33 -3.43 -35.53
N ALA A 277 46.03 -4.73 -35.60
CA ALA A 277 46.96 -5.76 -36.06
C ALA A 277 47.48 -5.49 -37.49
N LYS A 278 46.58 -5.10 -38.41
CA LYS A 278 46.95 -4.73 -39.79
C LYS A 278 47.88 -3.51 -39.85
N ARG A 279 47.59 -2.48 -39.05
CA ARG A 279 48.43 -1.28 -38.96
C ARG A 279 49.80 -1.61 -38.36
N SER A 280 49.83 -2.37 -37.28
CA SER A 280 51.07 -2.82 -36.64
C SER A 280 51.94 -3.66 -37.58
N ALA A 281 51.36 -4.57 -38.35
CA ALA A 281 52.08 -5.36 -39.37
C ALA A 281 52.64 -4.48 -40.50
N MET A 282 51.88 -3.51 -41.00
CA MET A 282 52.36 -2.57 -42.02
C MET A 282 53.53 -1.70 -41.53
N VAL A 283 53.49 -1.24 -40.26
CA VAL A 283 54.59 -0.47 -39.66
C VAL A 283 55.88 -1.30 -39.64
N ILE A 284 55.82 -2.56 -39.19
CA ILE A 284 56.97 -3.48 -39.15
C ILE A 284 57.57 -3.67 -40.55
N MET A 285 56.75 -3.98 -41.55
CA MET A 285 57.21 -4.18 -42.93
C MET A 285 57.85 -2.91 -43.53
N SER A 286 57.35 -1.74 -43.15
CA SER A 286 57.90 -0.46 -43.62
C SER A 286 59.23 -0.09 -42.95
N SER A 287 59.44 -0.48 -41.68
CA SER A 287 60.75 -0.33 -41.01
C SER A 287 61.81 -1.25 -41.61
N GLU A 288 61.48 -2.50 -41.94
CA GLU A 288 62.41 -3.45 -42.58
C GLU A 288 62.84 -3.00 -43.99
N LYS A 289 61.95 -2.32 -44.73
CA LYS A 289 62.31 -1.73 -46.03
C LYS A 289 63.23 -0.52 -45.93
N LYS A 290 63.18 0.22 -44.82
CA LYS A 290 64.09 1.36 -44.58
C LYS A 290 65.48 0.88 -44.19
N THR A 291 65.59 -0.10 -43.30
CA THR A 291 66.89 -0.69 -42.92
C THR A 291 67.60 -1.39 -44.08
N LYS A 292 66.86 -1.98 -45.04
CA LYS A 292 67.45 -2.54 -46.27
C LYS A 292 67.87 -1.51 -47.32
N LYS A 293 67.49 -0.24 -47.19
CA LYS A 293 67.84 0.83 -48.14
C LYS A 293 69.02 1.69 -47.67
N GLU A 294 69.41 1.58 -46.42
CA GLU A 294 70.48 2.38 -45.79
C GLU A 294 71.79 1.60 -45.57
N GLY A 295 71.87 0.33 -45.99
CA GLY A 295 73.09 -0.48 -45.99
C GLY A 295 73.50 -0.88 -47.40
#